data_AF-A0A822DZ51-F1
#
_entry.id   AF-A0A822DZ51-F1
#
_cell.length_a   1.000
_cell.length_b   1.000
_cell.length_c   1.000
_cell.angle_alpha   90.00
_cell.angle_beta   90.00
_cell.angle_gamma   90.00
#
_symmetry.space_group_name_H-M   'P 1'
#
loop_
_entity.id
_entity.type
_entity.pdbx_description
1 polymer ?
#
loop_
_entity_poly.entity_id
_entity_poly.type
_entity_poly.pdbx_seq_one_letter_code
_entity_poly.pdbx_strand_id
1 'polypeptide(L)' 'NSIVNGSMLNGKQMIATLNVLGLDYATLGNHEFDLKEISLRRRLNESKFQWIATNVYEVNTTTPFHNVLP' A
#
# COMPACT_ATOMS: atom_id res chain seq x y z
N ASN A 1 16.33 -2.04 -0.85
CA ASN A 1 15.62 -0.87 -0.31
C ASN A 1 16.52 0.35 -0.31
N SER A 2 16.03 1.49 -0.81
CA SER A 2 16.79 2.75 -0.90
C SER A 2 16.55 3.62 0.34
N ILE A 3 17.60 4.34 0.77
CA ILE A 3 17.58 5.26 1.90
C ILE A 3 17.72 6.69 1.36
N VAL A 4 16.85 7.60 1.80
CA VAL A 4 16.91 9.03 1.48
C VAL A 4 16.79 9.82 2.78
N ASN A 5 17.71 10.74 3.02
CA ASN A 5 17.76 11.57 4.24
C ASN A 5 17.67 10.74 5.54
N GLY A 6 18.36 9.60 5.59
CA GLY A 6 18.41 8.72 6.77
C GLY A 6 17.17 7.83 6.98
N SER A 7 16.18 7.88 6.08
CA SER A 7 14.96 7.07 6.17
C SER A 7 14.81 6.12 4.99
N MET A 8 14.39 4.87 5.25
CA MET A 8 14.02 3.95 4.18
C MET A 8 12.76 4.44 3.46
N LEU A 9 12.78 4.42 2.12
CA LEU A 9 11.63 4.89 1.34
C LEU A 9 10.42 3.96 1.42
N ASN A 10 10.63 2.63 1.52
CA ASN A 10 9.57 1.61 1.67
C ASN A 10 8.36 1.84 0.74
N GLY A 11 8.62 2.01 -0.56
CA GLY A 11 7.58 2.20 -1.58
C GLY A 11 7.03 3.62 -1.71
N LYS A 12 7.44 4.58 -0.88
CA LYS A 12 6.93 5.96 -0.89
C LYS A 12 7.08 6.64 -2.26
N GLN A 13 8.19 6.40 -2.94
CA GLN A 13 8.45 6.92 -4.28
C GLN A 13 7.46 6.36 -5.32
N MET A 14 7.07 5.08 -5.20
CA MET A 14 6.11 4.47 -6.11
C MET A 14 4.73 5.09 -5.93
N ILE A 15 4.26 5.21 -4.68
CA ILE A 15 2.98 5.86 -4.37
C ILE A 15 2.97 7.31 -4.86
N ALA A 16 4.04 8.07 -4.66
CA ALA A 16 4.15 9.43 -5.15
C ALA A 16 4.04 9.51 -6.68
N THR A 17 4.72 8.62 -7.41
CA THR A 17 4.62 8.56 -8.87
C THR A 17 3.22 8.21 -9.33
N LEU A 18 2.60 7.16 -8.78
CA LEU A 18 1.24 6.72 -9.17
C LEU A 18 0.18 7.78 -8.87
N ASN A 19 0.34 8.51 -7.76
CA ASN A 19 -0.51 9.65 -7.43
C ASN A 19 -0.40 10.80 -8.44
N VAL A 20 0.79 11.05 -9.00
CA VAL A 20 0.99 12.09 -10.03
C VAL A 20 0.46 11.63 -11.39
N LEU A 21 0.60 10.34 -11.70
CA LEU A 21 0.05 9.76 -12.94
C LEU A 21 -1.48 9.73 -12.95
N GLY A 22 -2.13 9.87 -11.80
CA GLY A 22 -3.59 9.86 -11.69
C GLY A 22 -4.18 8.46 -11.83
N LEU A 23 -3.54 7.46 -11.22
CA LEU A 23 -4.11 6.12 -11.16
C LEU A 23 -5.49 6.14 -10.49
N ASP A 24 -6.42 5.32 -10.94
CA ASP A 24 -7.74 5.19 -10.31
C ASP A 24 -7.80 4.03 -9.31
N TYR A 25 -7.28 2.86 -9.73
CA TYR A 25 -7.35 1.62 -8.96
C TYR A 25 -6.05 0.82 -9.02
N ALA A 26 -5.74 0.14 -7.90
CA ALA A 26 -4.69 -0.86 -7.80
C ALA A 26 -5.17 -2.06 -6.99
N THR A 27 -4.45 -3.18 -7.08
CA THR A 27 -4.67 -4.36 -6.22
C THR A 27 -3.37 -4.73 -5.51
N LEU A 28 -3.47 -5.42 -4.38
CA LEU A 28 -2.31 -5.89 -3.62
C LEU A 28 -1.64 -7.04 -4.36
N GLY A 29 -0.36 -6.87 -4.71
CA GLY A 29 0.52 -7.94 -5.11
C GLY A 29 1.20 -8.57 -3.89
N ASN A 30 1.95 -9.65 -4.13
CA ASN A 30 2.72 -10.32 -3.08
C ASN A 30 3.84 -9.42 -2.52
N HIS A 31 4.44 -8.56 -3.34
CA HIS A 31 5.57 -7.72 -2.95
C HIS A 31 5.18 -6.54 -2.05
N GLU A 32 3.91 -6.17 -1.98
CA GLU A 32 3.42 -5.22 -0.98
C GLU A 32 3.66 -5.72 0.46
N PHE A 33 3.66 -7.05 0.67
CA PHE A 33 3.86 -7.71 1.96
C PHE A 33 5.33 -7.94 2.33
N ASP A 34 6.27 -7.63 1.43
CA ASP A 34 7.71 -7.59 1.78
C ASP A 34 8.02 -6.41 2.72
N LEU A 35 7.13 -5.41 2.76
CA LEU A 35 7.20 -4.31 3.70
C LEU A 35 6.71 -4.75 5.08
N LYS A 36 7.32 -4.19 6.14
CA LYS A 36 6.70 -4.23 7.47
C LYS A 36 5.29 -3.63 7.36
N GLU A 37 4.32 -4.25 8.00
CA GLU A 37 2.90 -3.88 7.92
C GLU A 37 2.65 -2.38 8.18
N ILE A 38 3.34 -1.78 9.16
CA ILE A 38 3.25 -0.34 9.45
C ILE A 38 3.65 0.55 8.26
N SER A 39 4.60 0.09 7.44
CA SER A 39 4.99 0.79 6.22
C SER A 39 3.96 0.59 5.11
N LEU A 40 3.44 -0.63 4.94
CA LEU A 40 2.38 -0.91 3.96
C LEU A 40 1.12 -0.07 4.26
N ARG A 41 0.60 -0.09 5.49
CA ARG A 41 -0.54 0.74 5.91
C ARG A 41 -0.31 2.23 5.65
N ARG A 42 0.94 2.70 5.84
CA ARG A 42 1.31 4.08 5.52
C ARG A 42 1.26 4.36 4.01
N ARG A 43 1.69 3.43 3.15
CA ARG A 43 1.58 3.54 1.68
C ARG A 43 0.13 3.58 1.22
N LEU A 44 -0.72 2.73 1.80
CA LEU A 44 -2.16 2.72 1.52
C LEU A 44 -2.79 4.07 1.90
N ASN A 45 -2.45 4.63 3.06
CA ASN A 45 -2.93 5.98 3.47
C ASN A 45 -2.42 7.14 2.60
N GLU A 46 -1.23 7.02 2.02
CA GLU A 46 -0.63 8.04 1.16
C GLU A 46 -1.18 7.98 -0.30
N SER A 47 -1.92 6.93 -0.65
CA SER A 47 -2.46 6.71 -2.00
C SER A 47 -3.66 7.62 -2.26
N LYS A 48 -3.69 8.26 -3.44
CA LYS A 48 -4.84 9.04 -3.93
C LYS A 48 -5.80 8.23 -4.80
N PHE A 49 -5.42 6.98 -5.09
CA PHE A 49 -6.16 5.98 -5.84
C PHE A 49 -6.70 4.91 -4.89
N GLN A 50 -7.67 4.12 -5.33
CA GLN A 50 -8.28 3.10 -4.49
C GLN A 50 -7.57 1.75 -4.62
N TRP A 51 -7.39 1.10 -3.48
CA TRP A 51 -6.94 -0.28 -3.42
C TRP A 51 -8.13 -1.23 -3.35
N ILE A 52 -8.11 -2.30 -4.14
CA ILE A 52 -9.15 -3.34 -4.15
C ILE A 52 -8.51 -4.71 -3.99
N ALA A 53 -9.02 -5.54 -3.09
CA ALA A 53 -8.67 -6.95 -2.96
C ALA A 53 -9.81 -7.75 -2.32
N THR A 54 -10.28 -8.78 -3.03
CA THR A 54 -11.41 -9.63 -2.60
C THR A 54 -11.00 -10.74 -1.62
N ASN A 55 -9.71 -10.92 -1.36
CA ASN A 55 -9.16 -12.08 -0.65
C ASN A 55 -8.08 -11.73 0.40
N VAL A 56 -8.01 -10.48 0.84
CA VAL A 56 -7.05 -10.03 1.87
C VAL A 56 -7.78 -9.39 3.04
N TYR A 57 -7.59 -9.97 4.24
CA TYR A 57 -8.32 -9.61 5.45
C TYR A 57 -7.39 -9.42 6.65
N GLU A 58 -7.87 -8.72 7.67
CA GLU A 58 -7.21 -8.68 8.98
C GLU A 58 -7.24 -10.08 9.62
N VAL A 59 -6.15 -10.44 10.30
CA VAL A 59 -5.95 -11.79 10.87
C VAL A 59 -7.12 -12.18 11.80
N ASN A 60 -7.68 -13.37 11.58
CA ASN A 60 -8.81 -13.92 12.33
C ASN A 60 -10.11 -13.10 12.24
N THR A 61 -10.30 -12.33 11.17
CA THR A 61 -11.53 -11.57 10.93
C THR A 61 -12.01 -11.72 9.48
N THR A 62 -13.20 -11.21 9.19
CA THR A 62 -13.70 -10.98 7.81
C THR A 62 -13.58 -9.51 7.39
N THR A 63 -12.88 -8.69 8.20
CA THR A 63 -12.67 -7.28 7.91
C THR A 63 -11.62 -7.14 6.80
N PRO A 64 -11.93 -6.42 5.70
CA PRO A 64 -10.96 -6.16 4.64
C PRO A 64 -9.69 -5.51 5.20
N PHE A 65 -8.55 -5.80 4.59
CA PHE A 65 -7.29 -5.19 4.99
C PHE A 65 -7.36 -3.66 4.90
N HIS A 66 -6.68 -2.99 5.82
CA HIS A 66 -6.80 -1.54 6.03
C HIS A 66 -6.74 -0.70 4.76
N ASN A 67 -7.77 0.13 4.56
CA ASN A 67 -7.95 0.99 3.39
C ASN A 67 -7.90 0.25 2.03
N VAL A 68 -8.35 -1.00 2.02
CA VAL A 68 -8.56 -1.80 0.82
C VAL A 68 -10.04 -2.16 0.72
N LEU A 69 -10.65 -1.85 -0.42
CA LEU A 69 -12.02 -2.23 -0.70
C LEU A 69 -12.09 -3.75 -0.98
N PRO A 70 -13.13 -4.43 -0.48
CA PRO A 70 -13.37 -5.83 -0.80
C PRO A 70 -13.77 -6.02 -2.27
#